data_AF-A0A4W3I5D2-F1
#
_entry.id   AF-A0A4W3I5D2-F1
#
_cell.length_a   1.000
_cell.length_b   1.000
_cell.length_c   1.000
_cell.angle_alpha   90.00
_cell.angle_beta   90.00
_cell.angle_gamma   90.00
#
_symmetry.space_group_name_H-M   'P 1'
#
loop_
_entity.id
_entity.type
_entity.pdbx_description
1 polymer ?
#
loop_
_entity_poly.entity_id
_entity_poly.type
_entity_poly.pdbx_seq_one_letter_code
_entity_poly.pdbx_strand_id
1 'polypeptide(L)'
;MTKTLYNSGLHCCIITNKIFLNERERQRVKCVNEGYTRLRDHLPSAVAEKRLSKVETLRAAIGYIKYLQDLLSRSPTGVGAGVGEVTQDDFPDITLSPTPPPTHPSPAPTYTHSSPCISLFHQH
;
A
#
# COMPACT_ATOMS: atom_id res chain seq x y z
N MET A 1 -38.22 -6.04 -27.14
CA MET A 1 -37.33 -4.87 -26.90
C MET A 1 -36.69 -4.84 -25.50
N THR A 2 -36.98 -5.78 -24.59
CA THR A 2 -36.50 -5.76 -23.18
C THR A 2 -35.08 -6.28 -22.96
N LYS A 3 -34.56 -7.15 -23.83
CA LYS A 3 -33.21 -7.72 -23.69
C LYS A 3 -32.09 -6.67 -23.79
N THR A 4 -32.27 -5.60 -24.57
CA THR A 4 -31.24 -4.57 -24.77
C THR A 4 -31.08 -3.66 -23.55
N LEU A 5 -32.17 -3.34 -22.86
CA LEU A 5 -32.17 -2.47 -21.67
C LEU A 5 -31.60 -3.16 -20.42
N TYR A 6 -31.84 -4.46 -20.27
CA TYR A 6 -31.24 -5.26 -19.18
C TYR A 6 -29.72 -5.37 -19.34
N ASN A 7 -29.26 -5.59 -20.58
CA ASN A 7 -27.84 -5.66 -20.88
C ASN A 7 -27.14 -4.30 -20.68
N SER A 8 -27.78 -3.18 -21.03
CA SER A 8 -27.20 -1.85 -20.77
C SER A 8 -27.20 -1.49 -19.28
N GLY A 9 -28.24 -1.85 -18.52
CA GLY A 9 -28.30 -1.66 -17.07
C GLY A 9 -27.26 -2.48 -16.30
N LEU A 10 -27.09 -3.77 -16.66
CA LEU A 10 -26.03 -4.62 -16.12
C LEU A 10 -24.64 -4.10 -16.48
N HIS A 11 -24.43 -3.71 -17.73
CA HIS A 11 -23.15 -3.16 -18.18
C HIS A 11 -22.79 -1.88 -17.41
N CYS A 12 -23.76 -0.99 -17.19
CA CYS A 12 -23.57 0.20 -16.36
C CYS A 12 -23.20 -0.15 -14.92
N CYS A 13 -23.91 -1.09 -14.27
CA CYS A 13 -23.64 -1.51 -12.89
C CYS A 13 -22.29 -2.23 -12.73
N ILE A 14 -21.92 -3.07 -13.68
CA ILE A 14 -20.61 -3.74 -13.70
C ILE A 14 -19.48 -2.72 -13.90
N ILE A 15 -19.67 -1.75 -14.80
CA ILE A 15 -18.69 -0.68 -15.03
C ILE A 15 -18.52 0.18 -13.78
N THR A 16 -19.61 0.62 -13.14
CA THR A 16 -19.53 1.47 -11.94
C THR A 16 -18.89 0.74 -10.76
N ASN A 17 -19.20 -0.54 -10.57
CA ASN A 17 -18.57 -1.36 -9.53
C ASN A 17 -17.06 -1.55 -9.80
N LYS A 18 -16.68 -1.81 -11.06
CA LYS A 18 -15.27 -1.90 -11.47
C LYS A 18 -14.51 -0.59 -11.21
N ILE A 19 -15.13 0.56 -11.52
CA ILE A 19 -14.54 1.88 -11.26
C ILE A 19 -14.31 2.08 -9.76
N PHE A 20 -15.30 1.78 -8.93
CA PHE A 20 -15.18 1.91 -7.47
C PHE A 20 -14.07 1.02 -6.89
N LEU A 21 -14.00 -0.24 -7.31
CA LEU A 21 -12.95 -1.17 -6.85
C LEU A 21 -11.55 -0.73 -7.29
N ASN A 22 -11.41 -0.22 -8.53
CA ASN A 22 -10.15 0.31 -9.04
C ASN A 22 -9.70 1.55 -8.25
N GLU A 23 -10.63 2.47 -7.97
CA GLU A 23 -10.33 3.65 -7.16
C GLU A 23 -9.92 3.26 -5.73
N ARG A 24 -10.62 2.29 -5.12
CA ARG A 24 -10.24 1.76 -3.81
C ARG A 24 -8.82 1.19 -3.80
N GLU A 25 -8.47 0.42 -4.84
CA GLU A 25 -7.13 -0.16 -4.96
C GLU A 25 -6.07 0.92 -5.19
N ARG A 26 -6.37 1.94 -6.00
CA ARG A 26 -5.52 3.12 -6.18
C ARG A 26 -5.24 3.79 -4.83
N GLN A 27 -6.25 3.98 -3.99
CA GLN A 27 -6.06 4.60 -2.67
C GLN A 27 -5.24 3.71 -1.72
N ARG A 28 -5.46 2.39 -1.74
CA ARG A 28 -4.64 1.45 -0.96
C ARG A 28 -3.16 1.54 -1.35
N VAL A 29 -2.87 1.53 -2.65
CA VAL A 29 -1.50 1.65 -3.16
C VAL A 29 -0.90 3.02 -2.85
N LYS A 30 -1.69 4.09 -2.94
CA LYS A 30 -1.26 5.45 -2.55
C LYS A 30 -0.78 5.49 -1.10
N CYS A 31 -1.58 4.94 -0.17
CA CYS A 31 -1.22 4.86 1.25
C CYS A 31 0.11 4.11 1.47
N VAL A 32 0.32 2.98 0.79
CA VAL A 32 1.60 2.23 0.86
C VAL A 32 2.76 3.08 0.33
N ASN A 33 2.58 3.76 -0.79
CA ASN A 33 3.63 4.59 -1.40
C ASN A 33 3.98 5.81 -0.54
N GLU A 34 2.99 6.42 0.11
CA GLU A 34 3.21 7.49 1.11
C GLU A 34 4.06 6.98 2.29
N GLY A 35 3.80 5.75 2.76
CA GLY A 35 4.63 5.09 3.77
C GLY A 35 6.10 4.95 3.33
N TYR A 36 6.35 4.56 2.07
CA TYR A 36 7.69 4.51 1.51
C TYR A 36 8.36 5.89 1.41
N THR A 37 7.61 6.95 1.11
CA THR A 37 8.16 8.32 1.10
C THR A 37 8.60 8.73 2.51
N ARG A 38 7.73 8.55 3.51
CA ARG A 38 8.06 8.85 4.91
C ARG A 38 9.28 8.06 5.38
N LEU A 39 9.41 6.79 4.98
CA LEU A 39 10.58 5.99 5.31
C LEU A 39 11.86 6.59 4.74
N ARG A 40 11.84 7.12 3.52
CA ARG A 40 13.01 7.77 2.91
C ARG A 40 13.43 9.05 3.65
N ASP A 41 12.48 9.80 4.19
CA ASP A 41 12.75 11.01 4.96
C ASP A 41 13.54 10.73 6.25
N HIS A 42 13.53 9.47 6.73
CA HIS A 42 14.29 9.04 7.91
C HIS A 42 15.64 8.41 7.56
N LEU A 43 15.96 8.24 6.27
CA LEU A 43 17.27 7.75 5.85
C LEU A 43 18.30 8.89 5.87
N PRO A 44 19.59 8.58 6.01
CA PRO A 44 20.66 9.58 5.92
C PRO A 44 20.55 10.40 4.62
N SER A 45 20.77 11.71 4.67
CA SER A 45 20.53 12.62 3.53
C SER A 45 21.23 12.17 2.24
N ALA A 46 22.47 11.68 2.33
CA ALA A 46 23.23 11.15 1.19
C ALA A 46 22.55 9.95 0.49
N VAL A 47 21.72 9.21 1.22
CA VAL A 47 20.94 8.06 0.74
C VAL A 47 19.53 8.50 0.31
N ALA A 48 18.96 9.50 0.98
CA ALA A 48 17.64 10.06 0.69
C ALA A 48 17.59 10.88 -0.61
N GLU A 49 18.70 11.54 -1.00
CA GLU A 49 18.81 12.27 -2.27
C GLU A 49 18.73 11.35 -3.50
N LYS A 50 19.05 10.06 -3.34
CA LYS A 50 18.90 9.07 -4.40
C LYS A 50 17.44 8.61 -4.50
N ARG A 51 16.92 8.50 -5.73
CA ARG A 51 15.62 7.87 -5.99
C ARG A 51 15.70 6.35 -5.80
N LEU A 52 15.55 5.88 -4.56
CA LEU A 52 15.60 4.46 -4.20
C LEU A 52 14.34 3.69 -4.63
N SER A 53 14.52 2.51 -5.22
CA SER A 53 13.45 1.52 -5.41
C SER A 53 12.88 1.02 -4.07
N LYS A 54 11.76 0.29 -4.11
CA LYS A 54 11.14 -0.27 -2.89
C LYS A 54 12.11 -1.18 -2.12
N VAL A 55 12.78 -2.08 -2.82
CA VAL A 55 13.74 -3.01 -2.21
C VAL A 55 14.95 -2.27 -1.67
N GLU A 56 15.52 -1.32 -2.43
CA GLU A 56 16.64 -0.51 -1.95
C GLU A 56 16.26 0.31 -0.70
N THR A 57 15.05 0.88 -0.67
CA THR A 57 14.54 1.64 0.50
C THR A 57 14.49 0.75 1.74
N LEU A 58 13.99 -0.48 1.61
CA LEU A 58 13.95 -1.43 2.73
C LEU A 58 15.36 -1.83 3.19
N ARG A 59 16.27 -2.13 2.25
CA ARG A 59 17.66 -2.48 2.57
C ARG A 59 18.37 -1.35 3.29
N ALA A 60 18.22 -0.11 2.82
CA ALA A 60 18.81 1.06 3.44
C ALA A 60 18.27 1.29 4.87
N ALA A 61 16.96 1.14 5.08
CA ALA A 61 16.36 1.27 6.40
C ALA A 61 16.90 0.24 7.40
N ILE A 62 16.98 -1.03 6.99
CA ILE A 62 17.54 -2.10 7.82
C ILE A 62 19.00 -1.79 8.18
N GLY A 63 19.81 -1.40 7.19
CA GLY A 63 21.21 -1.03 7.41
C GLY A 63 21.36 0.16 8.36
N TYR A 64 20.50 1.17 8.22
CA TYR A 64 20.56 2.36 9.06
C TYR A 64 20.17 2.07 10.51
N ILE A 65 19.15 1.25 10.75
CA ILE A 65 18.79 0.81 12.11
C ILE A 65 19.98 0.11 12.78
N LYS A 66 20.65 -0.82 12.08
CA LYS A 66 21.84 -1.53 12.60
C LYS A 66 22.97 -0.56 12.94
N TYR A 67 23.26 0.37 12.04
CA TYR A 67 24.28 1.40 12.27
C TYR A 67 24.01 2.22 13.53
N LEU A 68 22.75 2.65 13.74
CA LEU A 68 22.39 3.40 14.94
C LEU A 68 22.51 2.56 16.22
N GLN A 69 22.16 1.26 16.17
CA GLN A 69 22.34 0.34 17.29
C GLN A 69 23.82 0.15 17.65
N ASP A 70 24.69 0.00 16.66
CA ASP A 70 26.14 -0.13 16.85
C ASP A 70 26.76 1.16 17.40
N LEU A 71 26.29 2.32 16.93
CA LEU A 71 26.77 3.60 17.43
C LEU A 71 26.44 3.79 18.92
N LEU A 72 25.23 3.41 19.33
CA LEU A 72 24.78 3.51 20.72
C LEU A 72 25.47 2.49 21.63
N SER A 73 25.78 1.29 21.13
CA SER A 73 26.48 0.27 21.91
C SER A 73 27.96 0.61 22.14
N ARG A 74 28.54 1.47 21.30
CA ARG A 74 29.97 1.86 21.36
C ARG A 74 30.30 2.97 22.36
N SER A 75 29.32 3.55 23.08
CA SER A 75 29.56 4.58 24.09
C SER A 75 28.79 4.34 25.40
N PRO A 76 29.42 4.36 26.61
CA PRO A 76 30.85 4.43 26.92
C PRO A 76 31.31 3.32 27.89
N THR A 77 31.91 2.26 27.37
CA THR A 77 33.02 1.55 28.05
C THR A 77 33.81 0.73 27.03
N GLY A 78 34.96 1.27 26.63
CA GLY A 78 36.17 0.50 26.30
C GLY A 78 36.12 -0.55 25.19
N VAL A 79 36.78 -0.22 24.08
CA VAL A 79 37.55 -1.12 23.20
C VAL A 79 36.76 -2.20 22.44
N GLY A 80 36.66 -2.02 21.12
CA GLY A 80 36.22 -3.08 20.21
C GLY A 80 36.26 -2.62 18.76
N ALA A 81 37.33 -3.00 18.07
CA ALA A 81 37.48 -2.86 16.63
C ALA A 81 36.61 -3.90 15.90
N GLY A 82 36.11 -3.53 14.71
CA GLY A 82 35.36 -4.44 13.85
C GLY A 82 34.92 -3.74 12.58
N VAL A 83 35.81 -3.66 11.60
CA VAL A 83 35.50 -3.30 10.22
C VAL A 83 34.69 -4.45 9.63
N GLY A 84 33.40 -4.22 9.41
CA GLY A 84 32.49 -5.15 8.74
C GLY A 84 32.22 -4.69 7.32
N GLU A 85 33.06 -5.14 6.40
CA GLU A 85 32.84 -5.15 4.97
C GLU A 85 31.52 -5.87 4.65
N VAL A 86 30.56 -5.18 4.03
CA VAL A 86 29.30 -5.80 3.58
C VAL A 86 29.52 -6.34 2.19
N THR A 87 29.95 -7.60 2.10
CA THR A 87 29.90 -8.38 0.86
C THR A 87 28.45 -8.61 0.45
N GLN A 88 28.24 -8.45 -0.84
CA GLN A 88 27.05 -8.76 -1.60
C GLN A 88 26.75 -10.26 -1.51
N ASP A 89 25.47 -10.59 -1.67
CA ASP A 89 24.95 -11.92 -1.98
C ASP A 89 24.93 -12.93 -0.82
N ASP A 90 23.85 -12.90 -0.04
CA ASP A 90 23.11 -14.11 0.33
C ASP A 90 21.77 -13.73 0.96
N PHE A 91 20.69 -13.87 0.19
CA PHE A 91 19.31 -13.85 0.71
C PHE A 91 18.65 -15.18 0.34
N PRO A 92 18.05 -15.91 1.30
CA PRO A 92 17.08 -16.95 0.95
C PRO A 92 15.82 -16.29 0.38
N ASP A 93 15.30 -16.87 -0.70
CA ASP A 93 14.07 -16.46 -1.37
C ASP A 93 12.89 -16.52 -0.39
N ILE A 94 12.45 -15.37 0.09
CA ILE A 94 11.21 -15.27 0.86
C ILE A 94 10.11 -14.92 -0.13
N THR A 95 9.54 -15.95 -0.74
CA THR A 95 8.31 -15.86 -1.53
C THR A 95 7.23 -15.20 -0.66
N LEU A 96 6.97 -13.92 -0.93
CA LEU A 96 5.86 -13.17 -0.33
C LEU A 96 4.54 -13.70 -0.93
N SER A 97 3.95 -14.70 -0.27
CA SER A 97 2.58 -15.10 -0.55
C SER A 97 1.64 -13.91 -0.26
N PRO A 98 0.72 -13.56 -1.17
CA PRO A 98 -0.18 -12.42 -0.97
C PRO A 98 -1.10 -12.71 0.22
N THR A 99 -1.04 -11.87 1.25
CA THR A 99 -1.98 -11.89 2.36
C THR A 99 -3.38 -11.52 1.86
N PRO A 100 -4.42 -12.35 2.13
CA PRO A 100 -5.79 -11.98 1.81
C PRO A 100 -6.22 -10.78 2.69
N PRO A 101 -7.10 -9.90 2.19
CA PRO A 101 -7.57 -8.75 2.95
C PRO A 101 -8.35 -9.18 4.20
N PRO A 102 -8.34 -8.38 5.28
CA PRO A 102 -9.07 -8.70 6.49
C PRO A 102 -10.57 -8.78 6.21
N THR A 103 -11.15 -9.95 6.53
CA THR A 103 -12.59 -10.20 6.45
C THR A 103 -13.26 -9.61 7.68
N HIS A 104 -13.50 -8.30 7.68
CA HIS A 104 -14.51 -7.71 8.56
C HIS A 104 -15.78 -7.48 7.74
N PRO A 105 -16.96 -7.97 8.18
CA PRO A 105 -18.22 -7.66 7.53
C PRO A 105 -18.50 -6.17 7.74
N SER A 106 -18.36 -5.38 6.69
CA SER A 106 -18.83 -3.99 6.71
C SER A 106 -20.37 -4.00 6.69
N PRO A 107 -21.05 -3.26 7.58
CA PRO A 107 -22.51 -3.25 7.62
C PRO A 107 -23.05 -2.76 6.28
N ALA A 108 -24.10 -3.43 5.79
CA ALA A 108 -24.78 -3.07 4.56
C ALA A 108 -25.15 -1.58 4.58
N PRO A 109 -25.05 -0.85 3.45
CA PRO A 109 -25.56 0.50 3.39
C PRO A 109 -27.07 0.44 3.63
N THR A 110 -27.53 0.99 4.75
CA THR A 110 -28.96 1.24 4.97
C THR A 110 -29.38 2.24 3.91
N TYR A 111 -30.06 1.74 2.88
CA TYR A 111 -30.59 2.54 1.79
C TYR A 111 -31.79 3.33 2.33
N THR A 112 -31.51 4.45 2.99
CA THR A 112 -32.55 5.43 3.31
C THR A 112 -33.08 5.97 2.00
N HIS A 113 -34.36 5.73 1.79
CA HIS A 113 -35.14 6.04 0.60
C HIS A 113 -35.27 7.56 0.38
N SER A 114 -34.19 8.19 -0.10
CA SER A 114 -34.20 9.55 -0.62
C SER A 114 -33.23 9.67 -1.79
N SER A 115 -33.33 8.76 -2.77
CA SER A 115 -32.79 9.01 -4.10
C SER A 115 -33.83 9.77 -4.92
N PRO A 116 -33.51 10.95 -5.50
CA PRO A 116 -34.43 11.73 -6.33
C PRO A 116 -34.70 11.09 -7.72
N CYS A 117 -34.28 9.84 -7.94
CA CYS A 117 -34.22 9.21 -9.26
C CYS A 117 -35.37 8.23 -9.55
N ILE A 118 -36.31 8.00 -8.63
CA ILE A 118 -37.40 7.00 -8.78
C ILE A 118 -38.77 7.59 -9.16
N SER A 119 -38.90 8.89 -9.45
CA SER A 119 -40.20 9.49 -9.76
C SER A 119 -40.64 9.50 -11.23
N LEU A 120 -40.05 8.70 -12.13
CA LEU A 120 -40.43 8.72 -13.55
C LEU A 120 -41.16 7.46 -14.07
N PHE A 121 -41.98 6.79 -13.26
CA PHE A 121 -42.83 5.69 -13.77
C PHE A 121 -44.15 5.53 -12.99
N HIS A 122 -45.00 6.57 -13.00
CA HIS A 122 -46.44 6.39 -12.75
C HIS A 122 -47.28 7.52 -13.38
N GLN A 123 -47.51 7.44 -14.70
CA GLN A 123 -48.69 8.04 -15.33
C GLN A 123 -48.93 7.40 -16.70
N HIS A 124 -49.76 6.35 -16.76
CA HIS A 124 -50.76 6.17 -17.81
C HIS A 124 -51.86 5.22 -17.36
#